data_AF-Q8S8K5-F1
#
_entry.id   AF-Q8S8K5-F1
#
_cell.length_a   1.000
_cell.length_b   1.000
_cell.length_c   1.000
_cell.angle_alpha   90.00
_cell.angle_beta   90.00
_cell.angle_gamma   90.00
#
_symmetry.space_group_name_H-M   'P 1'
#
loop_
_entity.id
_entity.type
_entity.pdbx_description
1 polymer ?
#
loop_
_entity_poly.entity_id
_entity_poly.type
_entity_poly.pdbx_seq_one_letter_code
_entity_poly.pdbx_strand_id
1 'polypeptide(L)' 'MGIFRSCFSFITGSVFGVYLAQNYNVPNIRKLTNTGLVVAKHVEENYRKPKKDDPQ' A
#
# COMPACT_ATOMS: atom_id res chain seq x y z
N MET A 1 -28.22 3.65 -16.05
CA MET A 1 -27.05 2.86 -15.59
C MET A 1 -27.57 1.57 -14.97
N GLY A 2 -27.39 0.42 -15.63
CA GLY A 2 -27.88 -0.87 -15.10
C GLY A 2 -27.03 -1.37 -13.92
N ILE A 3 -27.62 -2.26 -13.10
CA ILE A 3 -26.98 -2.88 -11.93
C ILE A 3 -25.63 -3.49 -12.32
N PHE A 4 -25.56 -4.20 -13.46
CA PHE A 4 -24.31 -4.77 -13.97
C PHE A 4 -23.21 -3.73 -14.19
N ARG A 5 -23.53 -2.57 -14.77
CA ARG A 5 -22.54 -1.50 -14.98
C ARG A 5 -22.08 -0.90 -13.65
N SER A 6 -22.98 -0.79 -12.67
CA SER A 6 -22.65 -0.27 -11.34
C SER A 6 -21.79 -1.24 -10.52
N CYS A 7 -22.03 -2.55 -10.65
CA CYS A 7 -21.33 -3.58 -9.87
C CYS A 7 -20.12 -4.19 -10.59
N PHE A 8 -19.88 -3.87 -11.87
CA PHE A 8 -18.81 -4.45 -12.67
C PHE A 8 -17.43 -4.33 -11.99
N SER A 9 -17.08 -3.14 -11.50
CA SER A 9 -15.80 -2.92 -10.82
C SER A 9 -15.67 -3.75 -9.54
N PHE A 10 -16.76 -3.95 -8.80
CA PHE A 10 -16.77 -4.77 -7.59
C PHE A 10 -16.56 -6.25 -7.91
N ILE A 11 -17.27 -6.77 -8.92
CA ILE A 11 -17.16 -8.17 -9.35
C ILE A 11 -15.75 -8.42 -9.90
N THR A 12 -15.29 -7.60 -10.85
CA THR A 12 -13.96 -7.75 -11.47
C THR A 12 -12.85 -7.63 -10.42
N GLY A 13 -12.95 -6.67 -9.49
CA GLY A 13 -12.00 -6.53 -8.39
C GLY A 13 -11.99 -7.73 -7.45
N SER A 14 -13.16 -8.31 -7.14
CA SER A 14 -13.28 -9.49 -6.28
C SER A 14 -12.67 -10.73 -6.93
N VAL A 15 -13.01 -10.99 -8.20
CA VAL A 15 -12.45 -12.13 -8.96
C VAL A 15 -10.94 -12.00 -9.09
N PHE A 16 -10.44 -10.81 -9.43
CA PHE A 16 -9.01 -10.53 -9.51
C PHE A 16 -8.31 -10.70 -8.15
N GLY A 17 -8.89 -10.20 -7.08
CA GLY A 17 -8.35 -10.36 -5.72
C GLY A 17 -8.26 -11.83 -5.29
N VAL A 18 -9.30 -12.61 -5.58
CA VAL A 18 -9.32 -14.07 -5.33
C VAL A 18 -8.28 -14.80 -6.18
N TYR A 19 -8.14 -14.41 -7.45
CA TYR A 19 -7.09 -14.95 -8.33
C TYR A 19 -5.70 -14.68 -7.76
N LEU A 20 -5.42 -13.44 -7.36
CA LEU A 20 -4.14 -13.08 -6.73
C LEU A 20 -3.90 -13.88 -5.44
N ALA A 21 -4.92 -14.03 -4.60
CA ALA A 21 -4.83 -14.77 -3.34
C ALA A 21 -4.54 -16.27 -3.50
N GLN A 22 -4.98 -16.86 -4.61
CA GLN A 22 -4.74 -18.28 -4.89
C GLN A 22 -3.44 -18.53 -5.65
N ASN A 23 -3.05 -17.64 -6.57
CA ASN A 23 -1.91 -17.86 -7.47
C ASN A 23 -0.60 -17.27 -6.93
N TYR A 24 -0.67 -16.36 -5.96
CA TYR A 24 0.50 -15.73 -5.36
C TYR A 24 0.48 -15.89 -3.85
N ASN A 25 1.67 -16.00 -3.25
CA ASN A 25 1.84 -15.88 -1.81
C ASN A 25 1.59 -14.42 -1.41
N VAL A 26 0.33 -14.07 -1.13
CA VAL A 26 -0.05 -12.71 -0.77
C VAL A 26 0.71 -12.32 0.49
N PRO A 27 1.56 -11.27 0.42
CA PRO A 27 2.34 -10.86 1.57
C PRO A 27 1.38 -10.46 2.69
N ASN A 28 1.75 -10.78 3.93
CA ASN A 28 1.02 -10.28 5.08
C ASN A 28 1.01 -8.75 5.03
N ILE A 29 -0.15 -8.16 4.74
CA ILE A 29 -0.30 -6.72 4.50
C ILE A 29 0.20 -5.93 5.71
N ARG A 30 -0.04 -6.42 6.93
CA ARG A 30 0.47 -5.80 8.16
C ARG A 30 2.00 -5.76 8.18
N LYS A 31 2.65 -6.85 7.77
CA LYS A 31 4.12 -6.91 7.66
C LYS A 31 4.61 -5.95 6.58
N LEU A 32 3.96 -5.95 5.41
CA LEU A 32 4.30 -5.06 4.30
C LEU A 32 4.17 -3.58 4.69
N THR A 33 3.07 -3.20 5.35
CA THR A 33 2.85 -1.84 5.84
C THR A 33 3.89 -1.45 6.89
N ASN A 34 4.19 -2.33 7.85
CA ASN A 34 5.21 -2.05 8.87
C ASN A 34 6.59 -1.86 8.23
N THR A 35 6.99 -2.74 7.31
CA THR A 35 8.25 -2.60 6.57
C THR A 35 8.27 -1.33 5.74
N GLY A 36 7.18 -1.02 5.03
CA GLY A 36 7.02 0.21 4.26
C GLY A 36 7.15 1.46 5.13
N LEU A 37 6.58 1.46 6.34
CA LEU A 37 6.70 2.56 7.29
C LEU A 37 8.14 2.72 7.82
N VAL A 38 8.85 1.63 8.08
CA VAL A 38 10.27 1.67 8.47
C VAL A 38 11.14 2.22 7.34
N VAL A 39 10.94 1.75 6.10
CA VAL A 39 11.64 2.26 4.92
C VAL A 39 11.32 3.73 4.68
N ALA A 40 10.04 4.11 4.77
CA ALA A 40 9.60 5.49 4.62
C ALA A 40 10.24 6.41 5.67
N LYS A 41 10.30 5.98 6.94
CA LYS A 41 11.02 6.71 7.99
C LYS A 41 12.52 6.82 7.71
N HIS A 42 13.15 5.75 7.25
CA HIS A 42 14.56 5.79 6.89
C HIS A 42 14.82 6.76 5.74
N VAL A 43 13.97 6.76 4.71
CA VAL A 43 14.04 7.75 3.62
C VAL A 43 13.79 9.15 4.15
N GLU A 44 12.78 9.34 5.01
CA GLU A 44 12.52 10.63 5.66
C GLU A 44 13.76 11.10 6.41
N GLU A 45 14.33 10.30 7.31
CA GLU A 45 15.50 10.67 8.11
C GLU A 45 16.75 11.02 7.27
N ASN A 46 17.02 10.25 6.21
CA ASN A 46 18.18 10.49 5.34
C ASN A 46 18.02 11.71 4.43
N TYR A 47 16.80 12.01 4.00
CA TYR A 47 16.52 13.07 3.03
C TYR A 47 15.82 14.30 3.63
N ARG A 48 15.46 14.27 4.91
CA ARG A 48 14.89 15.40 5.63
C ARG A 48 15.94 16.49 5.71
N LYS A 49 15.60 17.65 5.14
CA LYS A 49 16.44 18.85 5.27
C LYS A 49 16.64 19.17 6.76
N PRO A 50 17.85 19.55 7.19
CA PRO A 50 18.07 19.99 8.56
C PRO A 50 17.11 21.13 8.87
N LYS A 51 16.46 21.07 10.04
CA LYS A 51 15.55 22.14 10.47
C LYS A 51 16.44 23.36 10.76
N LYS A 52 16.01 24.56 10.34
CA LYS A 52 16.80 25.80 10.50
C LYS A 52 17.00 26.24 11.98
N ASP A 53 16.51 25.47 12.94
CA ASP A 53 16.43 25.83 14.36
C ASP A 53 17.18 24.87 15.29
N ASP A 54 18.12 24.06 14.78
CA ASP A 54 19.03 23.31 15.66
C ASP A 54 20.28 24.18 15.93
N PRO A 55 20.52 24.65 17.18
CA PRO A 55 21.79 25.25 17.56
C PRO A 55 22.88 24.17 17.48
N GLN A 56 23.99 24.50 16.81
CA GLN A 56 25.19 23.64 16.80
C GLN A 56 25.74 23.41 18.20
#